data_AF-A0A1V9K9A1-F1
#
_entry.id   AF-A0A1V9K9A1-F1
#
_cell.length_a   1.000
_cell.length_b   1.000
_cell.length_c   1.000
_cell.angle_alpha   90.00
_cell.angle_beta   90.00
_cell.angle_gamma   90.00
#
_symmetry.space_group_name_H-M   'P 1'
#
loop_
_entity.id
_entity.type
_entity.pdbx_description
1 polymer ?
#
loop_
_entity_poly.entity_id
_entity_poly.type
_entity_poly.pdbx_seq_one_letter_code
_entity_poly.pdbx_strand_id
1 'polypeptide(L)'
;MVTTRTPLVMARTTREYVHIPVPGSPDLTTPPEIAFKATQGPPEDEDWHQAEWHQGSARILIGPGGDVTDLDEGQYRMWIRFTAGLERPEINAGLLHLT
;
A
#
# COMPACT_ATOMS: atom_id res chain seq x y z
N MET A 1 -36.66 22.80 6.01
CA MET A 1 -35.33 22.56 6.60
C MET A 1 -34.93 21.16 6.19
N VAL A 2 -34.11 21.03 5.13
CA VAL A 2 -33.69 19.73 4.60
C VAL A 2 -32.43 19.33 5.37
N THR A 3 -32.53 18.30 6.19
CA THR A 3 -31.36 17.66 6.82
C THR A 3 -30.61 16.93 5.72
N THR A 4 -29.57 17.55 5.18
CA THR A 4 -28.55 16.86 4.39
C THR A 4 -27.93 15.80 5.29
N ARG A 5 -28.27 14.52 5.04
CA ARG A 5 -27.54 13.39 5.59
C ARG A 5 -26.17 13.42 4.94
N THR A 6 -25.17 13.93 5.65
CA THR A 6 -23.77 13.68 5.31
C THR A 6 -23.63 12.17 5.13
N PRO A 7 -23.23 11.66 3.96
CA PRO A 7 -22.95 10.24 3.83
C PRO A 7 -21.87 9.93 4.86
N LEU A 8 -22.16 9.00 5.78
CA LEU A 8 -21.15 8.44 6.65
C LEU A 8 -20.22 7.68 5.71
N VAL A 9 -19.14 8.32 5.26
CA VAL A 9 -18.00 7.59 4.70
C VAL A 9 -17.56 6.69 5.85
N MET A 10 -17.81 5.39 5.73
CA MET A 10 -17.37 4.39 6.70
C MET A 10 -15.86 4.31 6.57
N ALA A 11 -15.16 5.31 7.12
CA ALA A 11 -13.72 5.25 7.25
C ALA A 11 -13.41 4.01 8.08
N ARG A 12 -12.67 3.04 7.49
CA ARG A 12 -12.12 1.87 8.17
C ARG A 12 -11.71 2.29 9.58
N THR A 13 -12.27 1.70 10.64
CA THR A 13 -11.90 2.13 12.02
C THR A 13 -10.63 1.45 12.53
N THR A 14 -10.08 0.52 11.75
CA THR A 14 -8.92 -0.28 12.09
C THR A 14 -7.67 0.21 11.37
N ARG A 15 -6.53 0.03 12.04
CA ARG A 15 -5.20 0.19 11.45
C ARG A 15 -4.59 -1.19 11.29
N GLU A 16 -3.95 -1.42 10.16
CA GLU A 16 -3.37 -2.72 9.85
C GLU A 16 -2.05 -2.53 9.12
N TYR A 17 -1.02 -3.26 9.53
CA TYR A 17 0.21 -3.33 8.75
C TYR A 17 0.04 -4.35 7.64
N VAL A 18 0.19 -3.90 6.40
CA VAL A 18 0.36 -4.77 5.25
C VAL A 18 1.83 -5.11 5.14
N HIS A 19 2.16 -6.40 5.08
CA HIS A 19 3.53 -6.88 4.91
C HIS A 19 3.71 -7.52 3.54
N ILE A 20 4.74 -7.10 2.81
CA ILE A 20 5.14 -7.67 1.51
C ILE A 20 6.53 -8.28 1.66
N PRO A 21 6.65 -9.63 1.58
CA PRO A 21 7.95 -10.29 1.50
C PRO A 21 8.69 -9.87 0.24
N VAL A 22 9.95 -9.47 0.37
CA VAL A 22 10.78 -9.05 -0.78
C VAL A 22 11.82 -10.11 -1.10
N PRO A 23 11.81 -10.68 -2.32
CA PRO A 23 12.82 -11.65 -2.72
C PRO A 23 14.17 -10.97 -3.03
N GLY A 24 15.24 -11.75 -2.98
CA GLY A 24 16.59 -11.31 -3.37
C GLY A 24 17.31 -10.53 -2.27
N SER A 25 18.10 -9.53 -2.69
CA SER A 25 18.98 -8.75 -1.81
C SER A 25 18.65 -7.25 -1.90
N PRO A 26 17.50 -6.82 -1.36
CA PRO A 26 17.14 -5.39 -1.36
C PRO A 26 18.14 -4.56 -0.55
N ASP A 27 18.32 -3.30 -0.95
CA ASP A 27 18.99 -2.32 -0.11
C ASP A 27 18.05 -1.92 1.04
N LEU A 28 18.35 -2.44 2.23
CA LEU A 28 17.57 -2.18 3.45
C LEU A 28 17.78 -0.77 4.03
N THR A 29 18.70 0.03 3.48
CA THR A 29 18.92 1.41 3.92
C THR A 29 18.06 2.42 3.16
N THR A 30 17.60 2.05 1.97
CA THR A 30 16.67 2.86 1.17
C THR A 30 15.23 2.40 1.43
N PRO A 31 14.29 3.27 1.84
CA PRO A 31 12.90 2.89 2.03
C PRO A 31 12.27 2.31 0.76
N PRO A 32 11.51 1.21 0.84
CA PRO A 32 10.72 0.72 -0.29
C PRO A 32 9.48 1.61 -0.48
N GLU A 33 8.79 1.42 -1.60
CA GLU A 33 7.46 1.97 -1.83
C GLU A 33 6.46 0.87 -2.13
N ILE A 34 5.21 1.08 -1.71
CA ILE A 34 4.10 0.18 -1.92
C ILE A 34 2.97 0.96 -2.60
N ALA A 35 2.31 0.31 -3.58
CA ALA A 35 1.14 0.85 -4.24
C ALA A 35 -0.02 -0.15 -4.19
N PHE A 36 -1.26 0.38 -4.17
CA PHE A 36 -2.49 -0.40 -4.13
C PHE A 36 -3.39 -0.06 -5.32
N LYS A 37 -3.56 -0.99 -6.27
CA LYS A 37 -4.37 -0.77 -7.47
C LYS A 37 -5.66 -1.57 -7.45
N ALA A 38 -6.81 -0.90 -7.53
CA ALA A 38 -8.08 -1.57 -7.76
C ALA A 38 -8.23 -2.09 -9.21
N THR A 39 -7.49 -1.49 -10.15
CA THR A 39 -7.56 -1.82 -11.59
C THR A 39 -6.45 -2.78 -12.02
N GLN A 40 -6.57 -3.28 -13.26
CA GLN A 40 -5.49 -4.01 -13.92
C GLN A 40 -4.38 -3.05 -14.36
N GLY A 41 -3.14 -3.55 -14.41
CA GLY A 41 -1.96 -2.81 -14.85
C GLY A 41 -1.00 -2.42 -13.71
N PRO A 42 0.19 -1.91 -14.05
CA PRO A 42 1.13 -1.37 -13.09
C PRO A 42 0.63 -0.05 -12.48
N PRO A 43 1.17 0.36 -11.32
CA PRO A 43 0.90 1.67 -10.74
C PRO A 43 1.53 2.80 -11.57
N GLU A 44 0.94 3.99 -11.47
CA GLU A 44 1.50 5.24 -11.96
C GLU A 44 2.36 5.90 -10.87
N ASP A 45 3.14 6.93 -11.21
CA ASP A 45 4.08 7.55 -10.27
C ASP A 45 3.41 8.08 -8.99
N GLU A 46 2.16 8.53 -9.07
CA GLU A 46 1.39 9.06 -7.95
C GLU A 46 0.75 7.97 -7.06
N ASP A 47 0.71 6.71 -7.53
CA ASP A 47 0.12 5.59 -6.78
C ASP A 47 1.08 5.06 -5.69
N TRP A 48 2.34 5.49 -5.68
CA TRP A 48 3.38 4.96 -4.80
C TRP A 48 3.42 5.67 -3.45
N HIS A 49 3.35 4.88 -2.38
CA HIS A 49 3.48 5.36 -1.00
C HIS A 49 4.78 4.87 -0.39
N GLN A 50 5.49 5.73 0.32
CA GLN A 50 6.69 5.33 1.07
C GLN A 50 6.32 4.31 2.15
N ALA A 51 7.07 3.22 2.21
CA ALA A 51 6.91 2.12 3.15
C ALA A 51 8.18 1.96 4.01
N GLU A 52 8.16 1.01 4.93
CA GLU A 52 9.28 0.74 5.85
C GLU A 52 9.78 -0.70 5.69
N TRP A 53 11.07 -0.92 5.92
CA TRP A 53 11.60 -2.27 6.13
C TRP A 53 11.29 -2.76 7.55
N HIS A 54 10.83 -4.00 7.68
CA HIS A 54 10.62 -4.68 8.95
C HIS A 54 10.91 -6.17 8.81
N GLN A 55 11.93 -6.65 9.53
CA GLN A 55 12.34 -8.07 9.54
C GLN A 55 12.53 -8.67 8.14
N GLY A 56 13.07 -7.89 7.20
CA GLY A 56 13.33 -8.34 5.82
C GLY A 56 12.12 -8.27 4.88
N SER A 57 10.96 -7.82 5.36
CA SER A 57 9.78 -7.51 4.53
C SER A 57 9.57 -6.00 4.46
N ALA A 58 8.98 -5.52 3.37
CA ALA A 58 8.42 -4.18 3.37
C ALA A 58 7.10 -4.19 4.12
N ARG A 59 6.78 -3.11 4.83
CA ARG A 59 5.47 -2.92 5.46
C ARG A 59 4.98 -1.50 5.30
N ILE A 60 3.67 -1.33 5.30
CA ILE A 60 3.01 -0.03 5.30
C ILE A 60 1.76 -0.07 6.18
N LEU A 61 1.49 1.00 6.93
CA LEU A 61 0.31 1.07 7.79
C LEU A 61 -0.87 1.63 6.99
N ILE A 62 -1.94 0.85 6.85
CA ILE A 62 -3.19 1.29 6.20
C ILE A 62 -4.27 1.61 7.23
N GLY A 63 -5.19 2.50 6.88
CA GLY A 63 -6.30 2.94 7.73
C GLY A 63 -6.06 4.29 8.42
N PRO A 64 -6.96 4.76 9.29
CA PRO A 64 -6.96 6.14 9.76
C PRO A 64 -5.68 6.54 10.50
N GLY A 65 -4.98 7.56 10.01
CA GLY A 65 -3.71 8.00 10.58
C GLY A 65 -2.54 7.04 10.33
N GLY A 66 -2.68 6.12 9.38
CA GLY A 66 -1.57 5.43 8.73
C GLY A 66 -1.04 6.19 7.52
N ASP A 67 -0.17 5.52 6.76
CA ASP A 67 0.47 6.06 5.57
C ASP A 67 -0.49 6.10 4.36
N VAL A 68 -1.45 5.19 4.34
CA VAL A 68 -2.52 5.14 3.33
C VAL A 68 -3.88 5.10 4.02
N THR A 69 -4.65 6.18 3.89
CA THR A 69 -5.91 6.36 4.61
C THR A 69 -7.15 6.12 3.76
N ASP A 70 -7.03 6.20 2.44
CA ASP A 70 -8.16 6.38 1.52
C ASP A 70 -8.40 5.13 0.65
N LEU A 71 -8.27 3.93 1.25
CA LEU A 71 -8.65 2.67 0.61
C LEU A 71 -10.05 2.26 1.07
N ASP A 72 -10.99 2.21 0.12
CA ASP A 72 -12.32 1.67 0.32
C ASP A 72 -12.28 0.13 0.48
N GLU A 73 -13.40 -0.45 0.94
CA GLU A 73 -13.59 -1.90 0.90
C GLU A 73 -13.48 -2.42 -0.53
N GLY A 74 -12.76 -3.53 -0.73
CA GLY A 74 -12.53 -4.05 -2.07
C GLY A 74 -11.34 -5.00 -2.21
N GLN A 75 -10.90 -5.15 -3.46
CA GLN A 75 -9.72 -5.93 -3.82
C GLN A 75 -8.71 -5.03 -4.51
N TYR A 76 -7.48 -5.07 -4.04
CA TYR A 76 -6.38 -4.28 -4.55
C TYR A 76 -5.23 -5.20 -4.93
N ARG A 77 -4.64 -4.99 -6.09
CA ARG A 77 -3.31 -5.51 -6.43
C ARG A 77 -2.29 -4.71 -5.66
N MET A 78 -1.50 -5.41 -4.85
CA MET A 78 -0.35 -4.83 -4.17
C MET A 78 0.84 -4.84 -5.11
N TRP A 79 1.55 -3.73 -5.13
CA TRP A 79 2.80 -3.58 -5.85
C TRP A 79 3.88 -3.09 -4.92
N ILE A 80 5.11 -3.49 -5.18
CA ILE A 80 6.28 -3.01 -4.45
C ILE A 80 7.36 -2.55 -5.42
N ARG A 81 8.00 -1.45 -5.05
CA ARG A 81 9.19 -0.92 -5.71
C ARG A 81 10.28 -0.70 -4.66
N PHE A 82 11.49 -1.16 -4.96
CA PHE A 82 12.62 -1.06 -4.03
C PHE A 82 13.94 -1.02 -4.79
N THR A 83 14.98 -0.48 -4.17
CA THR A 83 16.33 -0.47 -4.74
C THR A 83 17.02 -1.80 -4.51
N ALA A 84 17.60 -2.37 -5.56
CA ALA A 84 18.43 -3.57 -5.51
C ALA A 84 19.66 -3.39 -6.40
N GLY A 85 20.79 -2.99 -5.79
CA GLY A 85 21.98 -2.61 -6.54
C GLY A 85 21.75 -1.36 -7.39
N LEU A 86 21.88 -1.48 -8.71
CA LEU A 86 21.61 -0.39 -9.67
C LEU A 86 20.19 -0.41 -10.24
N GLU A 87 19.40 -1.43 -9.88
CA GLU A 87 18.05 -1.61 -10.39
C GLU A 87 17.02 -1.14 -9.36
N ARG A 88 15.84 -0.77 -9.87
CA ARG A 88 14.66 -0.45 -9.08
C ARG A 88 13.46 -1.20 -9.64
N PRO A 89 13.34 -2.51 -9.39
CA PRO A 89 12.24 -3.32 -9.92
C PRO A 89 10.88 -2.88 -9.37
N GLU A 90 9.85 -3.06 -10.18
CA GLU A 90 8.44 -2.93 -9.79
C GLU A 90 7.77 -4.30 -9.90
N ILE A 91 7.29 -4.83 -8.78
CA ILE A 91 6.82 -6.21 -8.68
C ILE A 91 5.38 -6.24 -8.20
N ASN A 92 4.53 -7.02 -8.87
CA ASN A 92 3.22 -7.37 -8.34
C ASN A 92 3.36 -8.35 -7.18
N ALA A 93 2.96 -7.92 -5.98
CA ALA A 93 3.12 -8.63 -4.73
C ALA A 93 1.90 -9.47 -4.31
N GLY A 94 0.87 -9.54 -5.15
CA GLY A 94 -0.36 -10.28 -4.89
C GLY A 94 -1.57 -9.37 -4.64
N LEU A 95 -2.55 -9.89 -3.89
CA LEU A 95 -3.84 -9.23 -3.65
C LEU A 95 -4.02 -8.91 -2.17
N LEU A 96 -4.51 -7.70 -1.90
CA LEU A 96 -5.06 -7.28 -0.63
C LEU A 96 -6.58 -7.28 -0.73
N HIS A 97 -7.23 -7.92 0.23
CA HIS A 97 -8.69 -7.87 0.37
C HIS A 97 -9.05 -7.05 1.60
N LEU A 98 -9.80 -5.97 1.39
CA LEU A 98 -10.31 -5.12 2.46
C LEU A 98 -11.82 -5.35 2.58
N THR A 99 -12.26 -5.68 3.79
CA THR A 99 -13.64 -5.92 4.19
C THR A 99 -13.98 -5.11 5.44
#